data_AF-A0A2N5D8D6-F1
#
_entry.id   AF-A0A2N5D8D6-F1
#
_cell.length_a   1.000
_cell.length_b   1.000
_cell.length_c   1.000
_cell.angle_alpha   90.00
_cell.angle_beta   90.00
_cell.angle_gamma   90.00
#
_symmetry.space_group_name_H-M   'P 1'
#
loop_
_entity.id
_entity.type
_entity.pdbx_description
1 polymer ?
#
loop_
_entity_poly.entity_id
_entity_poly.type
_entity_poly.pdbx_seq_one_letter_code
_entity_poly.pdbx_strand_id
1 'polypeptide(L)'
;MRLHKFSIAAALGGALSIASSAQAQAPAASSPSEDLRCFVVTSLLAASDDESAKQIGQMGALYFMGRIDAKLSDKKIEDQMVALSAGLTEADTRAMLVRCGGELEKRGATMQEISKRVQVREEAAAAAKK
;
A
#
# COMPACT_ATOMS: atom_id res chain seq x y z
N MET A 1 22.90 41.44 -25.55
CA MET A 1 22.34 42.73 -25.07
C MET A 1 22.16 42.67 -23.56
N ARG A 2 22.72 43.68 -22.87
CA ARG A 2 22.50 44.13 -21.48
C ARG A 2 22.82 43.18 -20.30
N LEU A 3 24.02 43.41 -19.77
CA LEU A 3 24.42 43.25 -18.37
C LEU A 3 23.58 44.13 -17.45
N HIS A 4 23.17 43.60 -16.30
CA HIS A 4 22.85 44.36 -15.08
C HIS A 4 23.45 43.56 -13.91
N LYS A 5 24.68 43.83 -13.46
CA LYS A 5 25.04 44.84 -12.43
C LYS A 5 24.07 44.82 -11.24
N PHE A 6 24.30 43.92 -10.29
CA PHE A 6 23.79 44.07 -8.92
C PHE A 6 24.96 44.35 -8.00
N SER A 7 25.00 45.59 -7.52
CA SER A 7 25.96 46.09 -6.55
C SER A 7 25.78 45.39 -5.20
N ILE A 8 26.90 44.96 -4.63
CA ILE A 8 27.03 44.48 -3.26
C ILE A 8 26.99 45.70 -2.34
N ALA A 9 25.98 45.79 -1.48
CA ALA A 9 25.98 46.69 -0.34
C ALA A 9 26.07 45.84 0.93
N ALA A 10 27.25 45.83 1.55
CA ALA A 10 27.47 45.29 2.87
C ALA A 10 26.92 46.28 3.91
N ALA A 11 25.98 45.84 4.73
CA ALA A 11 25.62 46.52 5.98
C ALA A 11 25.62 45.49 7.10
N LEU A 12 26.63 45.60 7.96
CA LEU A 12 26.73 44.96 9.26
C LEU A 12 25.68 45.57 10.20
N GLY A 13 24.88 44.73 10.87
CA GLY A 13 24.10 45.18 12.02
C GLY A 13 22.91 44.31 12.38
N GLY A 14 22.95 43.75 13.60
CA GLY A 14 21.75 43.41 14.36
C GLY A 14 21.37 41.93 14.38
N ALA A 15 21.78 41.23 15.44
CA ALA A 15 21.25 39.93 15.81
C ALA A 15 19.76 40.03 16.16
N LEU A 16 18.89 39.52 15.29
CA LEU A 16 17.52 39.12 15.65
C LEU A 16 17.46 37.59 15.58
N SER A 17 17.63 36.95 16.73
CA SER A 17 17.36 35.51 16.86
C SER A 17 15.85 35.33 16.80
N ILE A 18 15.33 35.07 15.61
CA ILE A 18 13.96 34.58 15.44
C ILE A 18 13.98 33.17 16.03
N ALA A 19 13.54 33.05 17.29
CA ALA A 19 13.20 31.76 17.87
C ALA A 19 12.06 31.19 17.02
N SER A 20 12.44 30.40 16.02
CA SER A 20 11.50 29.55 15.28
C SER A 20 10.99 28.55 16.30
N SER A 21 9.84 28.85 16.89
CA SER A 21 9.01 27.86 17.54
C SER A 21 8.66 26.83 16.47
N ALA A 22 9.50 25.80 16.36
CA ALA A 22 9.21 24.58 15.65
C ALA A 22 7.98 24.00 16.35
N GLN A 23 6.81 24.38 15.86
CA GLN A 23 5.58 23.65 16.14
C GLN A 23 5.88 22.25 15.63
N ALA A 24 6.14 21.32 16.56
CA ALA A 24 6.17 19.90 16.26
C ALA A 24 4.81 19.60 15.64
N GLN A 25 4.76 19.55 14.32
CA GLN A 25 3.60 19.09 13.58
C GLN A 25 3.40 17.67 14.08
N ALA A 26 2.36 17.49 14.90
CA ALA A 26 1.93 16.16 15.31
C ALA A 26 1.88 15.31 14.04
N PRO A 27 2.48 14.11 14.04
CA PRO A 27 2.53 13.29 12.83
C PRO A 27 1.09 13.15 12.34
N ALA A 28 0.81 13.71 11.16
CA ALA A 28 -0.49 13.56 10.54
C ALA A 28 -0.76 12.06 10.51
N ALA A 29 -1.89 11.64 11.07
CA ALA A 29 -2.26 10.23 11.12
C ALA A 29 -2.07 9.67 9.70
N SER A 30 -1.05 8.83 9.52
CA SER A 30 -0.72 8.29 8.21
C SER A 30 -1.94 7.51 7.74
N SER A 31 -2.55 7.92 6.64
CA SER A 31 -3.70 7.22 6.09
C SER A 31 -3.37 5.73 5.93
N PRO A 32 -4.31 4.82 6.27
CA PRO A 32 -4.11 3.39 6.09
C PRO A 32 -3.63 3.07 4.69
N SER A 33 -2.65 2.18 4.57
CA SER A 33 -2.17 1.75 3.25
C SER A 33 -3.30 1.04 2.48
N GLU A 34 -3.22 1.08 1.14
CA GLU A 34 -4.20 0.39 0.30
C GLU A 34 -4.21 -1.13 0.51
N ASP A 35 -3.05 -1.71 0.82
CA ASP A 35 -2.95 -3.12 1.19
C ASP A 35 -3.72 -3.39 2.48
N LEU A 36 -3.61 -2.51 3.48
CA LEU A 36 -4.34 -2.64 4.75
C LEU A 36 -5.85 -2.49 4.57
N ARG A 37 -6.28 -1.56 3.72
CA ARG A 37 -7.69 -1.43 3.35
C ARG A 37 -8.22 -2.71 2.72
N CYS A 38 -7.45 -3.29 1.81
CA CYS A 38 -7.79 -4.57 1.20
C CYS A 38 -7.78 -5.73 2.19
N PHE A 39 -6.85 -5.76 3.14
CA PHE A 39 -6.84 -6.74 4.22
C PHE A 39 -8.12 -6.67 5.06
N VAL A 40 -8.56 -5.47 5.45
CA VAL A 40 -9.79 -5.30 6.24
C VAL A 40 -11.01 -5.80 5.48
N VAL A 41 -11.23 -5.36 4.24
CA VAL A 41 -12.47 -5.75 3.51
C VAL A 41 -12.49 -7.22 3.11
N THR A 42 -11.33 -7.82 2.84
CA THR A 42 -11.25 -9.26 2.58
C THR A 42 -11.42 -10.08 3.85
N SER A 43 -11.00 -9.56 5.01
CA SER A 43 -11.29 -10.17 6.32
C SER A 43 -12.79 -10.13 6.66
N LEU A 44 -13.50 -9.05 6.30
CA LEU A 44 -14.96 -8.99 6.42
C LEU A 44 -15.63 -10.06 5.55
N LEU A 45 -15.16 -10.23 4.31
CA LEU A 45 -15.64 -11.26 3.41
C LEU A 45 -15.34 -12.68 3.94
N ALA A 46 -14.19 -12.86 4.58
CA ALA A 46 -13.78 -14.11 5.23
C ALA A 46 -14.68 -14.51 6.41
N ALA A 47 -15.46 -13.56 6.94
CA ALA A 47 -16.45 -13.80 8.00
C ALA A 47 -17.88 -14.00 7.44
N SER A 48 -18.05 -14.03 6.12
CA SER A 48 -19.35 -14.27 5.48
C SER A 48 -19.86 -15.70 5.73
N ASP A 49 -21.19 -15.85 5.81
CA ASP A 49 -21.86 -17.16 5.84
C ASP A 49 -21.94 -17.82 4.44
N ASP A 50 -21.70 -17.05 3.37
CA ASP A 50 -21.56 -17.61 2.03
C ASP A 50 -20.17 -18.25 1.88
N GLU A 51 -20.12 -19.57 1.72
CA GLU A 51 -18.85 -20.32 1.72
C GLU A 51 -17.91 -19.92 0.57
N SER A 52 -18.46 -19.49 -0.58
CA SER A 52 -17.65 -19.01 -1.71
C SER A 52 -16.99 -17.67 -1.37
N ALA A 53 -17.78 -16.71 -0.89
CA ALA A 53 -17.30 -15.41 -0.42
C ALA A 53 -16.26 -15.57 0.69
N LYS A 54 -16.55 -16.43 1.67
CA LYS A 54 -15.65 -16.76 2.77
C LYS A 54 -14.30 -17.26 2.29
N GLN A 55 -14.28 -18.22 1.37
CA GLN A 55 -13.03 -18.76 0.81
C GLN A 55 -12.23 -17.67 0.07
N ILE A 56 -12.90 -16.87 -0.76
CA ILE A 56 -12.28 -15.74 -1.47
C ILE A 56 -11.70 -14.73 -0.47
N GLY A 57 -12.46 -14.41 0.58
CA GLY A 57 -12.06 -13.52 1.66
C GLY A 57 -10.81 -14.02 2.39
N GLN A 58 -10.76 -15.30 2.75
CA GLN A 58 -9.61 -15.91 3.42
C GLN A 58 -8.35 -15.85 2.54
N MET A 59 -8.47 -16.17 1.25
CA MET A 59 -7.35 -16.07 0.31
C MET A 59 -6.86 -14.63 0.13
N GLY A 60 -7.80 -13.69 0.00
CA GLY A 60 -7.51 -12.26 -0.09
C GLY A 60 -6.82 -11.74 1.15
N ALA A 61 -7.34 -12.07 2.34
CA ALA A 61 -6.79 -11.66 3.61
C ALA A 61 -5.35 -12.15 3.78
N LEU A 62 -5.07 -13.42 3.45
CA LEU A 62 -3.70 -13.96 3.48
C LEU A 62 -2.75 -13.23 2.52
N TYR A 63 -3.20 -12.96 1.29
CA TYR A 63 -2.38 -12.24 0.30
C TYR A 63 -2.02 -10.83 0.78
N PHE A 64 -3.00 -10.06 1.26
CA PHE A 64 -2.76 -8.69 1.71
C PHE A 64 -2.01 -8.64 3.03
N MET A 65 -2.27 -9.57 3.97
CA MET A 65 -1.48 -9.71 5.20
C MET A 65 0.00 -9.88 4.87
N GLY A 66 0.36 -10.82 3.98
CA GLY A 66 1.77 -11.02 3.61
C GLY A 66 2.44 -9.79 2.98
N ARG A 67 1.69 -8.90 2.32
CA ARG A 67 2.21 -7.63 1.77
C ARG A 67 2.43 -6.56 2.84
N ILE A 68 1.62 -6.59 3.89
CA ILE A 68 1.66 -5.61 4.98
C ILE A 68 2.68 -6.00 6.03
N ASP A 69 2.74 -7.30 6.39
CA ASP A 69 3.67 -7.87 7.36
C ASP A 69 5.13 -7.59 6.99
N ALA A 70 5.43 -7.52 5.68
CA ALA A 70 6.74 -7.10 5.18
C ALA A 70 7.11 -5.63 5.48
N LYS A 71 6.18 -4.81 5.98
CA LYS A 71 6.31 -3.33 6.08
C LYS A 71 5.89 -2.74 7.42
N LEU A 72 4.93 -3.36 8.11
CA LEU A 72 4.34 -2.85 9.34
C LEU A 72 4.50 -3.87 10.46
N SER A 73 4.71 -3.41 11.69
CA SER A 73 4.57 -4.28 12.87
C SER A 73 3.10 -4.56 13.17
N ASP A 74 2.81 -5.66 13.85
CA ASP A 74 1.46 -6.06 14.28
C ASP A 74 0.72 -4.91 14.98
N LYS A 75 1.38 -4.25 15.94
CA LYS A 75 0.79 -3.09 16.63
C LYS A 75 0.36 -1.98 15.65
N LYS A 76 1.18 -1.71 14.63
CA LYS A 76 0.86 -0.66 13.64
C LYS A 76 -0.27 -1.10 12.70
N ILE A 77 -0.39 -2.40 12.41
CA ILE A 77 -1.52 -2.96 11.69
C ILE A 77 -2.80 -2.74 12.51
N GLU A 78 -2.80 -3.14 13.79
CA GLU A 78 -3.92 -2.94 14.71
C GLU A 78 -4.35 -1.47 14.80
N ASP A 79 -3.40 -0.57 15.09
CA ASP A 79 -3.66 0.87 15.22
C ASP A 79 -4.33 1.44 13.95
N GLN A 80 -3.83 1.04 12.77
CA GLN A 80 -4.38 1.52 11.50
C GLN A 80 -5.71 0.85 11.12
N MET A 81 -5.95 -0.41 11.52
CA MET A 81 -7.25 -1.06 11.34
C MET A 81 -8.32 -0.35 12.17
N VAL A 82 -8.02 -0.01 13.43
CA VAL A 82 -8.92 0.76 14.30
C VAL A 82 -9.24 2.10 13.64
N ALA A 83 -8.22 2.83 13.17
CA ALA A 83 -8.41 4.10 12.48
C ALA A 83 -9.26 3.99 11.20
N LEU A 84 -9.12 2.89 10.44
CA LEU A 84 -9.90 2.66 9.22
C LEU A 84 -11.36 2.32 9.53
N SER A 85 -11.60 1.50 10.55
CA SER A 85 -12.93 1.02 10.92
C SER A 85 -13.91 2.14 11.31
N ALA A 86 -13.39 3.23 11.88
CA ALA A 86 -14.19 4.38 12.31
C ALA A 86 -14.90 5.14 11.17
N GLY A 87 -14.48 4.95 9.91
CA GLY A 87 -15.01 5.68 8.76
C GLY A 87 -15.46 4.80 7.59
N LEU A 88 -15.47 3.48 7.75
CA LEU A 88 -15.79 2.57 6.65
C LEU A 88 -17.30 2.42 6.50
N THR A 89 -17.87 2.97 5.43
CA THR A 89 -19.28 2.72 5.09
C THR A 89 -19.44 1.41 4.31
N GLU A 90 -20.68 0.92 4.21
CA GLU A 90 -20.99 -0.24 3.38
C GLU A 90 -20.70 0.03 1.88
N ALA A 91 -20.93 1.27 1.43
CA ALA A 91 -20.60 1.70 0.06
C ALA A 91 -19.09 1.69 -0.18
N ASP A 92 -18.30 2.20 0.78
CA ASP A 92 -16.83 2.14 0.72
C ASP A 92 -16.33 0.70 0.71
N THR A 93 -16.93 -0.16 1.54
CA THR A 93 -16.59 -1.58 1.62
C THR A 93 -16.80 -2.27 0.26
N ARG A 94 -17.94 -2.05 -0.40
CA ARG A 94 -18.20 -2.57 -1.74
C ARG A 94 -17.21 -2.06 -2.77
N ALA A 95 -16.95 -0.75 -2.80
CA ALA A 95 -16.00 -0.16 -3.73
C ALA A 95 -14.59 -0.71 -3.53
N MET A 96 -14.17 -0.90 -2.28
CA MET A 96 -12.91 -1.52 -1.92
C MET A 96 -12.86 -2.99 -2.35
N LEU A 97 -13.91 -3.78 -2.12
CA LEU A 97 -13.95 -5.18 -2.53
C LEU A 97 -13.75 -5.35 -4.04
N VAL A 98 -14.40 -4.51 -4.87
CA VAL A 98 -14.19 -4.52 -6.33
C VAL A 98 -12.72 -4.24 -6.66
N ARG A 99 -12.14 -3.20 -6.06
CA ARG A 99 -10.74 -2.83 -6.33
C ARG A 99 -9.75 -3.91 -5.87
N CYS A 100 -9.92 -4.44 -4.66
CA CYS A 100 -9.05 -5.45 -4.08
C CYS A 100 -9.21 -6.80 -4.80
N GLY A 101 -10.42 -7.13 -5.24
CA GLY A 101 -10.69 -8.27 -6.13
C GLY A 101 -9.94 -8.15 -7.46
N GLY A 102 -9.98 -6.99 -8.12
CA GLY A 102 -9.23 -6.77 -9.36
C GLY A 102 -7.71 -6.93 -9.21
N GLU A 103 -7.14 -6.55 -8.07
CA GLU A 103 -5.73 -6.80 -7.76
C GLU A 103 -5.42 -8.30 -7.60
N LEU A 104 -6.30 -9.05 -6.91
CA LEU A 104 -6.18 -10.51 -6.78
C LEU A 104 -6.30 -11.22 -8.13
N GLU A 105 -7.26 -10.83 -8.96
CA GLU A 105 -7.44 -11.36 -10.32
C GLU A 105 -6.19 -11.13 -11.18
N LYS A 106 -5.68 -9.89 -11.18
CA LYS A 106 -4.45 -9.53 -11.89
C LYS A 106 -3.26 -10.37 -11.41
N ARG A 107 -3.14 -10.59 -10.11
CA ARG A 107 -2.08 -11.43 -9.54
C ARG A 107 -2.25 -12.89 -9.95
N GLY A 108 -3.47 -13.42 -9.93
CA GLY A 108 -3.80 -14.77 -10.40
C GLY A 108 -3.42 -14.98 -11.87
N ALA A 109 -3.80 -14.05 -12.75
CA ALA A 109 -3.42 -14.08 -14.16
C ALA A 109 -1.90 -14.07 -14.35
N THR A 110 -1.20 -13.23 -13.57
CA THR A 110 0.27 -13.17 -13.59
C THR A 110 0.90 -14.51 -13.18
N MET A 111 0.37 -15.16 -12.14
CA MET A 111 0.85 -16.47 -11.68
C MET A 111 0.70 -17.55 -12.74
N GLN A 112 -0.45 -17.60 -13.42
CA GLN A 112 -0.69 -18.54 -14.51
C GLN A 112 0.30 -18.33 -15.66
N GLU A 113 0.53 -17.06 -16.03
CA GLU A 113 1.43 -16.70 -17.12
C GLU A 113 2.90 -17.03 -16.79
N ILE A 114 3.34 -16.77 -15.56
CA ILE A 114 4.66 -17.24 -15.07
C ILE A 114 4.77 -18.77 -15.19
N SER A 115 3.75 -19.50 -14.73
CA SER A 115 3.77 -20.97 -14.73
C SER A 115 3.92 -21.55 -16.14
N LYS A 116 3.19 -21.00 -17.12
CA LYS A 116 3.30 -21.39 -18.53
C LYS A 116 4.71 -21.17 -19.06
N ARG A 117 5.32 -20.01 -18.80
CA ARG A 117 6.69 -19.72 -19.25
C ARG A 117 7.73 -20.63 -18.60
N VAL A 118 7.53 -21.02 -17.35
CA VAL A 118 8.42 -21.97 -16.67
C VAL A 118 8.39 -23.33 -17.36
N GLN A 119 7.19 -23.86 -17.67
CA GLN A 119 7.05 -25.15 -18.37
C GLN A 119 7.79 -25.16 -19.72
N VAL A 120 7.59 -24.12 -20.53
CA VAL A 120 8.29 -23.97 -21.84
C VAL A 120 9.82 -23.96 -21.66
N ARG A 121 10.32 -23.27 -20.63
CA ARG A 121 11.77 -23.22 -20.34
C ARG A 121 12.32 -24.55 -19.87
N GLU A 122 11.55 -25.30 -19.09
CA GLU A 122 11.92 -26.65 -18.62
C GLU A 122 12.00 -27.64 -19.78
N GLU A 123 11.03 -27.62 -20.70
CA GLU A 123 11.03 -28.44 -21.91
C GLU A 123 12.23 -28.14 -22.81
N ALA A 124 12.51 -26.85 -23.05
CA ALA A 124 13.68 -26.44 -23.82
C ALA A 124 15.00 -26.88 -23.18
N ALA A 125 15.12 -26.75 -21.85
CA ALA A 125 16.28 -27.19 -21.11
C ALA A 125 16.46 -28.72 -21.12
N ALA A 126 15.37 -29.49 -21.16
CA ALA A 126 15.42 -30.94 -21.28
C ALA A 126 15.85 -31.39 -22.69
N ALA A 127 15.39 -30.70 -23.73
CA ALA A 127 15.78 -30.99 -25.12
C ALA A 127 17.28 -30.73 -25.36
N ALA A 128 17.85 -29.68 -24.76
CA ALA A 128 19.27 -29.33 -24.90
C ALA A 128 20.24 -30.32 -24.22
N LYS A 129 19.74 -31.24 -23.38
CA LYS A 129 20.53 -32.28 -22.70
C LYS A 129 20.55 -33.62 -23.45
N LYS A 130 19.79 -33.73 -24.55
CA LYS A 130 19.76 -34.92 -25.42
C LYS A 130 20.69 -34.70 -26.61
#